data_AF-A0A8T7BYL1-F1
#
_entry.id   AF-A0A8T7BYL1-F1
#
_cell.length_a   1.000
_cell.length_b   1.000
_cell.length_c   1.000
_cell.angle_alpha   90.00
_cell.angle_beta   90.00
_cell.angle_gamma   90.00
#
_symmetry.space_group_name_H-M   'P 1'
#
loop_
_entity.id
_entity.type
_entity.pdbx_description
1 polymer ?
#
loop_
_entity_poly.entity_id
_entity_poly.type
_entity_poly.pdbx_seq_one_letter_code
_entity_poly.pdbx_strand_id
1 'polypeptide(L)'
;MKILTSARQLLTLGVLSMILAFTPQAQATSYTSLVVFGDSLSDSGNLSDLFLGFLGPDDEYADSRFTSDFTDGTPGLVWVEHLAGLMGLTLDNSVAGGTNYAFGGATASGMGATPPSISDQLGLYMSDLMMSGVGLDDTGLFVVWAGGNDVLSLLDGGPGASGAAGSIGSVITA
;
A
#
# COMPACT_ATOMS: atom_id res chain seq x y z
N MET A 1 -19.99 52.27 -34.88
CA MET A 1 -19.17 51.90 -33.70
C MET A 1 -19.61 50.61 -33.02
N LYS A 2 -20.92 50.37 -32.75
CA LYS A 2 -21.41 49.17 -32.06
C LYS A 2 -21.08 47.82 -32.72
N ILE A 3 -21.07 47.75 -34.06
CA ILE A 3 -20.83 46.51 -34.83
C ILE A 3 -19.40 45.98 -34.67
N LEU A 4 -18.40 46.87 -34.59
CA LEU A 4 -17.00 46.47 -34.38
C LEU A 4 -16.75 45.95 -32.95
N THR A 5 -17.51 46.43 -31.96
CA THR A 5 -17.42 45.96 -30.57
C THR A 5 -17.99 44.55 -30.43
N SER A 6 -19.13 44.28 -31.08
CA SER A 6 -19.76 42.95 -31.09
C SER A 6 -18.91 41.90 -31.80
N ALA A 7 -18.26 42.25 -32.92
CA ALA A 7 -17.34 41.35 -33.63
C ALA A 7 -16.11 40.99 -32.79
N ARG A 8 -15.55 41.95 -32.03
CA ARG A 8 -14.45 41.70 -31.09
C ARG A 8 -14.86 40.77 -29.95
N GLN A 9 -16.05 40.95 -29.37
CA GLN A 9 -16.57 40.12 -28.29
C GLN A 9 -16.81 38.66 -28.73
N LEU A 10 -17.32 38.46 -29.94
CA LEU A 10 -17.52 37.12 -30.51
C LEU A 10 -16.18 36.40 -30.76
N LEU A 11 -15.16 37.12 -31.21
CA LEU A 11 -13.80 36.59 -31.40
C LEU A 11 -13.14 36.21 -30.06
N THR A 12 -13.26 37.04 -29.01
CA THR A 12 -12.72 36.68 -27.69
C THR A 12 -13.43 35.49 -27.06
N LEU A 13 -14.76 35.40 -27.19
CA LEU A 13 -15.53 34.24 -26.71
C LEU A 13 -15.16 32.95 -27.45
N GLY A 14 -14.93 33.02 -28.76
CA GLY A 14 -14.47 31.88 -29.56
C GLY A 14 -13.08 31.38 -29.17
N VAL A 15 -12.13 32.30 -28.99
CA VAL A 15 -10.76 31.95 -28.54
C VAL A 15 -10.76 31.37 -27.14
N LEU A 16 -11.58 31.91 -26.23
CA LEU A 16 -11.69 31.40 -24.86
C LEU A 16 -12.28 29.98 -24.82
N SER A 17 -13.32 29.68 -25.61
CA SER A 17 -13.87 28.33 -25.75
C SER A 17 -12.86 27.34 -26.32
N MET A 18 -12.03 27.78 -27.28
CA MET A 18 -11.00 26.92 -27.87
C MET A 18 -9.90 26.60 -26.86
N ILE A 19 -9.47 27.56 -26.03
CA ILE A 19 -8.47 27.32 -24.98
C ILE A 19 -9.01 26.35 -23.90
N LEU A 20 -10.29 26.45 -23.54
CA LEU A 20 -10.94 25.55 -22.58
C LEU A 20 -11.12 24.12 -23.13
N ALA A 21 -11.21 23.95 -24.46
CA ALA A 21 -11.35 22.65 -25.11
C ALA A 21 -10.01 21.90 -25.30
N PHE A 22 -8.88 22.59 -25.14
CA PHE A 22 -7.52 22.01 -25.26
C PHE A 22 -6.84 21.81 -23.89
N THR A 23 -7.62 21.66 -22.82
CA THR A 23 -7.04 21.24 -21.54
C THR A 23 -6.51 19.81 -21.68
N PRO A 24 -5.26 19.53 -21.28
CA PRO A 24 -4.76 18.16 -21.26
C PRO A 24 -5.66 17.38 -20.30
N GLN A 25 -6.40 16.43 -20.85
CA GLN A 25 -7.18 15.49 -20.05
C GLN A 25 -6.17 14.56 -19.38
N ALA A 26 -5.99 14.71 -18.07
CA ALA A 26 -5.18 13.78 -17.29
C ALA A 26 -5.78 12.38 -17.49
N GLN A 27 -5.04 11.48 -18.13
CA GLN A 27 -5.39 10.08 -18.15
C GLN A 27 -4.99 9.50 -16.81
N ALA A 28 -5.99 9.24 -15.96
CA ALA A 28 -5.78 8.45 -14.76
C ALA A 28 -5.60 7.00 -15.21
N THR A 29 -4.36 6.54 -15.29
CA THR A 29 -4.09 5.11 -15.44
C THR A 29 -4.55 4.43 -14.17
N SER A 30 -5.48 3.48 -14.30
CA SER A 30 -5.86 2.64 -13.18
C SER A 30 -4.74 1.64 -12.92
N TYR A 31 -4.40 1.43 -11.67
CA TYR A 31 -3.45 0.38 -11.30
C TYR A 31 -4.10 -0.99 -11.53
N THR A 32 -3.29 -1.95 -11.96
CA THR A 32 -3.72 -3.32 -12.30
C THR A 32 -3.62 -4.28 -11.11
N SER A 33 -2.77 -3.94 -10.13
CA SER A 33 -2.57 -4.70 -8.91
C SER A 33 -2.16 -3.78 -7.76
N LEU A 34 -2.25 -4.32 -6.54
CA LEU A 34 -1.78 -3.69 -5.31
C LEU A 34 -0.89 -4.69 -4.57
N VAL A 35 0.36 -4.32 -4.32
CA VAL A 35 1.31 -5.09 -3.50
C VAL A 35 1.65 -4.26 -2.27
N VAL A 36 1.53 -4.87 -1.10
CA VAL A 36 1.70 -4.18 0.19
C VAL A 36 2.83 -4.81 0.98
N PHE A 37 3.75 -3.98 1.45
CA PHE A 37 4.77 -4.34 2.44
C PHE A 37 4.56 -3.48 3.67
N GLY A 38 4.69 -4.07 4.86
CA GLY A 38 4.52 -3.29 6.05
C GLY A 38 4.49 -4.03 7.36
N ASP A 39 4.00 -3.31 8.37
CA ASP A 39 3.81 -3.78 9.72
C ASP A 39 2.33 -4.03 10.07
N SER A 40 2.00 -4.04 11.35
CA SER A 40 0.65 -4.26 11.88
C SER A 40 -0.40 -3.32 11.31
N LEU A 41 -0.01 -2.10 10.90
CA LEU A 41 -0.96 -1.13 10.34
C LEU A 41 -1.44 -1.51 8.94
N SER A 42 -0.78 -2.47 8.28
CA SER A 42 -1.16 -2.96 6.95
C SER A 42 -1.35 -4.48 6.92
N ASP A 43 -1.04 -5.21 7.99
CA ASP A 43 -1.22 -6.67 8.07
C ASP A 43 -2.71 -7.04 8.06
N SER A 44 -3.08 -7.93 7.14
CA SER A 44 -4.44 -8.46 6.94
C SER A 44 -4.58 -9.92 7.42
N GLY A 45 -3.64 -10.41 8.22
CA GLY A 45 -3.68 -11.73 8.85
C GLY A 45 -2.42 -12.58 8.67
N ASN A 46 -1.39 -12.11 7.97
CA ASN A 46 -0.15 -12.87 7.72
C ASN A 46 0.50 -13.34 9.02
N LEU A 47 0.61 -12.48 10.03
CA LEU A 47 1.23 -12.86 11.30
C LEU A 47 0.44 -13.98 11.98
N SER A 48 -0.88 -13.84 12.06
CA SER A 48 -1.75 -14.85 12.65
C SER A 48 -1.68 -16.17 11.88
N ASP A 49 -1.83 -16.12 10.56
CA ASP A 49 -1.86 -17.30 9.69
C ASP A 49 -0.51 -18.05 9.72
N LEU A 50 0.61 -17.32 9.66
CA LEU A 50 1.94 -17.93 9.70
C LEU A 50 2.22 -18.66 11.02
N PHE A 51 1.69 -18.15 12.13
CA PHE A 51 1.91 -18.70 13.46
C PHE A 51 0.71 -19.46 14.03
N LEU A 52 -0.25 -19.83 13.18
CA LEU A 52 -1.46 -20.59 13.57
C LEU A 52 -2.22 -19.94 14.74
N GLY A 53 -2.29 -18.61 14.75
CA GLY A 53 -2.91 -17.80 15.81
C GLY A 53 -2.11 -17.70 17.10
N PHE A 54 -0.90 -18.28 17.19
CA PHE A 54 -0.07 -18.19 18.39
C PHE A 54 0.59 -16.82 18.55
N LEU A 55 0.96 -16.19 17.44
CA LEU A 55 1.37 -14.78 17.38
C LEU A 55 0.33 -14.03 16.56
N GLY A 56 0.03 -12.79 16.94
CA GLY A 56 -1.04 -12.03 16.32
C GLY A 56 -1.76 -11.15 17.32
N PRO A 57 -2.73 -10.35 16.85
CA PRO A 57 -3.71 -9.76 17.72
C PRO A 57 -4.60 -10.85 18.37
N ASP A 58 -5.13 -10.59 19.58
CA ASP A 58 -6.01 -11.50 20.30
C ASP A 58 -7.46 -11.48 19.75
N ASP A 59 -8.34 -12.30 20.32
CA ASP A 59 -9.73 -12.49 19.86
C ASP A 59 -10.58 -11.21 19.95
N GLU A 60 -10.10 -10.18 20.65
CA GLU A 60 -10.71 -8.84 20.72
C GLU A 60 -10.51 -8.00 19.44
N TYR A 61 -9.64 -8.44 18.54
CA TYR A 61 -9.38 -7.77 17.26
C TYR A 61 -10.18 -8.39 16.10
N ALA A 62 -10.35 -7.59 15.07
CA ALA A 62 -11.10 -7.94 13.88
C ALA A 62 -10.34 -8.96 13.02
N ASP A 63 -10.75 -10.23 13.08
CA ASP A 63 -10.35 -11.27 12.10
C ASP A 63 -8.84 -11.25 11.80
N SER A 64 -8.02 -11.40 12.86
CA SER A 64 -6.54 -11.38 12.79
C SER A 64 -5.87 -10.08 12.32
N ARG A 65 -6.59 -8.96 12.21
CA ARG A 65 -6.05 -7.63 11.89
C ARG A 65 -5.77 -6.83 13.15
N PHE A 66 -4.78 -5.94 13.14
CA PHE A 66 -4.53 -5.02 14.27
C PHE A 66 -5.49 -3.80 14.27
N THR A 67 -6.79 -4.07 14.14
CA THR A 67 -7.89 -3.12 14.24
C THR A 67 -9.09 -3.75 14.97
N SER A 68 -10.06 -2.94 15.39
CA SER A 68 -11.24 -3.40 16.11
C SER A 68 -12.42 -3.68 15.19
N ASP A 69 -13.36 -4.49 15.67
CA ASP A 69 -14.69 -4.59 15.07
C ASP A 69 -15.45 -3.25 15.17
N PHE A 70 -16.38 -3.05 14.24
CA PHE A 70 -17.40 -2.02 14.37
C PHE A 70 -18.42 -2.40 15.46
N THR A 71 -19.15 -1.40 15.97
CA THR A 71 -20.15 -1.62 17.03
C THR A 71 -21.30 -2.54 16.63
N ASP A 72 -21.49 -2.78 15.33
CA ASP A 72 -22.49 -3.71 14.80
C ASP A 72 -21.98 -5.15 14.62
N GLY A 73 -20.73 -5.41 15.02
CA GLY A 73 -20.07 -6.73 14.91
C GLY A 73 -19.44 -6.99 13.54
N THR A 74 -19.42 -6.02 12.63
CA THR A 74 -18.67 -6.15 11.38
C THR A 74 -17.17 -6.06 11.65
N PRO A 75 -16.34 -6.99 11.15
CA PRO A 75 -14.89 -6.88 11.27
C PRO A 75 -14.35 -5.60 10.65
N GLY A 76 -13.50 -4.89 11.40
CA GLY A 76 -12.74 -3.77 10.88
C GLY A 76 -11.69 -4.22 9.87
N LEU A 77 -11.42 -3.37 8.88
CA LEU A 77 -10.37 -3.58 7.89
C LEU A 77 -9.17 -2.67 8.19
N VAL A 78 -7.97 -3.10 7.79
CA VAL A 78 -6.82 -2.18 7.75
C VAL A 78 -6.91 -1.27 6.53
N TRP A 79 -6.21 -0.13 6.57
CA TRP A 79 -6.40 0.93 5.57
C TRP A 79 -6.09 0.49 4.13
N VAL A 80 -5.18 -0.47 3.94
CA VAL A 80 -4.82 -0.99 2.62
C VAL A 80 -5.95 -1.81 1.98
N GLU A 81 -6.80 -2.45 2.77
CA GLU A 81 -7.97 -3.19 2.27
C GLU A 81 -9.06 -2.21 1.82
N HIS A 82 -9.25 -1.10 2.56
CA HIS A 82 -10.10 -0.01 2.10
C HIS A 82 -9.57 0.61 0.80
N LEU A 83 -8.26 0.81 0.69
CA LEU A 83 -7.62 1.30 -0.54
C LEU A 83 -7.88 0.35 -1.72
N ALA A 84 -7.65 -0.96 -1.53
CA ALA A 84 -7.94 -1.97 -2.55
C ALA A 84 -9.39 -1.91 -3.02
N GLY A 85 -10.34 -1.85 -2.07
CA GLY A 85 -11.77 -1.75 -2.36
C GLY A 85 -12.14 -0.49 -3.14
N LEU A 86 -11.58 0.67 -2.80
CA LEU A 86 -11.78 1.92 -3.53
C LEU A 86 -11.24 1.87 -4.96
N MET A 87 -10.21 1.05 -5.20
CA MET A 87 -9.58 0.88 -6.51
C MET A 87 -10.20 -0.27 -7.32
N GLY A 88 -11.10 -1.06 -6.73
CA GLY A 88 -11.64 -2.27 -7.35
C GLY A 88 -10.60 -3.37 -7.51
N LEU A 89 -9.57 -3.39 -6.67
CA LEU A 89 -8.50 -4.38 -6.66
C LEU A 89 -8.74 -5.43 -5.59
N THR A 90 -8.16 -6.61 -5.79
CA THR A 90 -8.14 -7.68 -4.78
C THR A 90 -6.88 -7.55 -3.94
N LEU A 91 -6.99 -7.81 -2.64
CA LEU A 91 -5.87 -7.78 -1.71
C LEU A 91 -6.16 -8.77 -0.57
N ASP A 92 -5.43 -9.88 -0.59
CA ASP A 92 -5.42 -10.88 0.49
C ASP A 92 -4.00 -10.98 1.08
N ASN A 93 -3.89 -11.58 2.27
CA ASN A 93 -2.60 -11.83 2.90
C ASN A 93 -1.76 -12.85 2.10
N SER A 94 -0.45 -12.64 2.06
CA SER A 94 0.49 -13.45 1.28
C SER A 94 0.57 -14.92 1.73
N VAL A 95 0.35 -15.20 3.02
CA VAL A 95 0.30 -16.58 3.54
C VAL A 95 -0.88 -17.35 2.93
N ALA A 96 -1.99 -16.67 2.63
CA ALA A 96 -3.14 -17.20 1.89
C ALA A 96 -2.99 -17.12 0.36
N GLY A 97 -1.85 -16.66 -0.16
CA GLY A 97 -1.54 -16.55 -1.58
C GLY A 97 -1.90 -15.20 -2.22
N GLY A 98 -2.20 -14.17 -1.41
CA GLY A 98 -2.44 -12.81 -1.87
C GLY A 98 -1.16 -11.97 -2.03
N THR A 99 -1.34 -10.66 -2.21
CA THR A 99 -0.25 -9.69 -2.49
C THR A 99 0.01 -8.71 -1.34
N ASN A 100 -0.62 -8.92 -0.18
CA ASN A 100 -0.24 -8.21 1.03
C ASN A 100 0.81 -9.02 1.81
N TYR A 101 2.05 -8.57 1.81
CA TYR A 101 3.19 -9.16 2.50
C TYR A 101 3.45 -8.50 3.87
N ALA A 102 2.59 -7.61 4.36
CA ALA A 102 2.80 -6.97 5.65
C ALA A 102 2.64 -7.96 6.82
N PHE A 103 3.52 -7.89 7.81
CA PHE A 103 3.46 -8.71 9.04
C PHE A 103 3.46 -7.80 10.26
N GLY A 104 2.53 -8.01 11.19
CA GLY A 104 2.51 -7.33 12.49
C GLY A 104 3.87 -7.37 13.19
N GLY A 105 4.36 -6.23 13.67
CA GLY A 105 5.66 -6.14 14.35
C GLY A 105 6.90 -6.07 13.42
N ALA A 106 6.73 -6.08 12.10
CA ALA A 106 7.86 -5.97 11.17
C ALA A 106 8.65 -4.65 11.36
N THR A 107 9.97 -4.77 11.43
CA THR A 107 10.90 -3.63 11.35
C THR A 107 11.22 -3.29 9.90
N ALA A 108 11.67 -2.06 9.66
CA ALA A 108 12.04 -1.61 8.33
C ALA A 108 13.25 -2.37 7.76
N SER A 109 14.14 -2.88 8.61
CA SER A 109 15.31 -3.64 8.19
C SER A 109 15.61 -4.80 9.12
N GLY A 110 16.34 -5.79 8.61
CA GLY A 110 16.68 -7.05 9.27
C GLY A 110 16.79 -8.14 8.22
N MET A 111 17.48 -9.24 8.51
CA MET A 111 17.50 -10.39 7.60
C MET A 111 17.26 -11.65 8.42
N GLY A 112 16.27 -12.44 8.01
CA GLY A 112 15.77 -13.56 8.81
C GLY A 112 15.08 -13.09 10.11
N ALA A 113 14.48 -11.90 10.10
CA ALA A 113 13.75 -11.40 11.26
C ALA A 113 12.49 -12.23 11.52
N THR A 114 12.07 -12.29 12.79
CA THR A 114 10.79 -12.89 13.17
C THR A 114 10.02 -11.88 14.01
N PRO A 115 8.91 -11.33 13.51
CA PRO A 115 8.32 -11.57 12.18
C PRO A 115 9.16 -10.97 11.02
N PRO A 116 8.91 -11.36 9.75
CA PRO A 116 9.69 -10.89 8.60
C PRO A 116 9.77 -9.36 8.52
N SER A 117 10.99 -8.83 8.41
CA SER A 117 11.22 -7.39 8.19
C SER A 117 10.80 -6.98 6.77
N ILE A 118 10.73 -5.68 6.46
CA ILE A 118 10.43 -5.21 5.08
C ILE A 118 11.41 -5.80 4.05
N SER A 119 12.69 -5.93 4.40
CA SER A 119 13.68 -6.57 3.52
C SER A 119 13.36 -8.05 3.27
N ASP A 120 12.89 -8.77 4.29
CA ASP A 120 12.48 -10.17 4.16
C ASP A 120 11.19 -10.30 3.33
N GLN A 121 10.22 -9.40 3.54
CA GLN A 121 8.96 -9.35 2.79
C GLN A 121 9.18 -9.10 1.29
N LEU A 122 10.12 -8.22 0.93
CA LEU A 122 10.53 -8.04 -0.47
C LEU A 122 11.09 -9.35 -1.05
N GLY A 123 11.91 -10.07 -0.27
CA GLY A 123 12.43 -11.38 -0.67
C GLY A 123 11.34 -12.43 -0.89
N LEU A 124 10.30 -12.43 -0.06
CA LEU A 124 9.11 -13.29 -0.24
C LEU A 124 8.39 -12.96 -1.56
N TYR A 125 8.10 -11.69 -1.81
CA TYR A 125 7.46 -11.26 -3.06
C TYR A 125 8.27 -11.64 -4.30
N MET A 126 9.59 -11.43 -4.28
CA MET A 126 10.47 -11.85 -5.39
C MET A 126 10.43 -13.36 -5.59
N SER A 127 10.37 -14.14 -4.51
CA SER A 127 10.29 -15.60 -4.57
C SER A 127 8.97 -16.05 -5.19
N ASP A 128 7.86 -15.42 -4.83
CA ASP A 128 6.53 -15.75 -5.37
C ASP A 128 6.40 -15.40 -6.86
N LEU A 129 6.99 -14.28 -7.31
CA LEU A 129 7.10 -13.98 -8.74
C LEU A 129 7.90 -15.06 -9.48
N MET A 130 9.04 -15.49 -8.92
CA MET A 130 9.86 -16.55 -9.52
C MET A 130 9.12 -17.88 -9.59
N MET A 131 8.36 -18.24 -8.55
CA MET A 131 7.63 -19.52 -8.50
C MET A 131 6.38 -19.51 -9.38
N SER A 132 5.66 -18.39 -9.47
CA SER A 132 4.48 -18.26 -10.33
C SER A 132 4.83 -18.12 -11.81
N GLY A 133 6.06 -17.70 -12.13
CA GLY A 133 6.49 -17.40 -13.50
C GLY A 133 5.87 -16.11 -14.06
N VAL A 134 5.20 -15.32 -13.21
CA VAL A 134 4.62 -14.02 -13.56
C VAL A 134 5.70 -12.95 -13.40
N GLY A 135 5.83 -12.07 -14.39
CA GLY A 135 6.74 -10.93 -14.32
C GLY A 135 6.21 -9.84 -13.37
N LEU A 136 7.07 -8.87 -13.05
CA LEU A 136 6.66 -7.65 -12.35
C LEU A 136 5.55 -6.93 -13.12
N ASP A 137 4.53 -6.48 -12.41
CA ASP A 137 3.47 -5.64 -12.94
C ASP A 137 3.93 -4.18 -13.00
N ASP A 138 4.24 -3.70 -14.20
CA ASP A 138 4.73 -2.33 -14.45
C ASP A 138 3.65 -1.25 -14.29
N THR A 139 2.39 -1.65 -14.13
CA THR A 139 1.25 -0.80 -13.80
C THR A 139 0.67 -1.11 -12.42
N GLY A 140 1.38 -1.87 -11.59
CA GLY A 140 1.03 -2.17 -10.20
C GLY A 140 1.28 -1.00 -9.26
N LEU A 141 0.48 -0.90 -8.18
CA LEU A 141 0.72 0.00 -7.07
C LEU A 141 1.47 -0.75 -5.96
N PHE A 142 2.61 -0.21 -5.54
CA PHE A 142 3.37 -0.72 -4.40
C PHE A 142 3.21 0.21 -3.19
N VAL A 143 2.84 -0.36 -2.05
CA VAL A 143 2.70 0.35 -0.78
C VAL A 143 3.73 -0.18 0.20
N VAL A 144 4.44 0.73 0.88
CA VAL A 144 5.38 0.39 1.95
C VAL A 144 5.05 1.23 3.18
N TRP A 145 4.79 0.58 4.31
CA TRP A 145 4.56 1.25 5.59
C TRP A 145 5.37 0.60 6.73
N ALA A 146 6.37 1.30 7.25
CA ALA A 146 7.26 0.76 8.28
C ALA A 146 7.90 1.85 9.15
N GLY A 147 8.58 1.43 10.22
CA GLY A 147 9.43 2.28 11.07
C GLY A 147 8.91 2.45 12.49
N GLY A 148 7.62 2.22 12.75
CA GLY A 148 7.06 2.28 14.10
C GLY A 148 7.74 1.28 15.03
N ASN A 149 7.90 0.03 14.55
CA ASN A 149 8.54 -1.03 15.33
C ASN A 149 10.04 -0.81 15.53
N ASP A 150 10.74 -0.14 14.63
CA ASP A 150 12.14 0.22 14.81
C ASP A 150 12.31 1.25 15.95
N VAL A 151 11.36 2.17 16.10
CA VAL A 151 11.35 3.12 17.22
C VAL A 151 11.02 2.40 18.53
N LEU A 152 10.05 1.49 18.53
CA LEU A 152 9.72 0.68 19.72
C LEU A 152 10.90 -0.19 20.14
N SER A 153 11.55 -0.87 19.20
CA SER A 153 12.77 -1.66 19.40
C SER A 153 13.86 -0.83 20.10
N LEU A 154 14.07 0.43 19.70
CA LEU A 154 15.04 1.31 20.34
C LEU A 154 14.72 1.56 21.83
N LEU A 155 13.45 1.70 22.18
CA LEU A 155 13.03 1.93 23.58
C LEU A 155 13.27 0.70 24.46
N ASP A 156 13.22 -0.49 23.87
CA ASP A 156 13.51 -1.77 24.53
C ASP A 156 15.00 -2.16 24.48
N GLY A 157 15.88 -1.26 24.03
CA GLY A 157 17.33 -1.47 23.95
C GLY A 157 17.82 -2.22 22.71
N GLY A 158 16.93 -2.43 21.73
CA GLY A 158 17.24 -3.01 20.42
C GLY A 158 17.87 -2.01 19.44
N PRO A 159 18.23 -2.49 18.23
CA PRO A 159 18.68 -1.62 17.16
C PRO A 159 17.51 -0.71 16.75
N GLY A 160 17.68 0.60 16.87
CA GLY A 160 16.68 1.57 16.41
C GLY A 160 16.56 1.63 14.88
N ALA A 161 15.88 2.66 14.36
CA ALA A 161 15.58 2.84 12.93
C ALA A 161 16.80 3.12 12.00
N SER A 162 18.02 2.83 12.45
CA SER A 162 19.22 2.98 11.62
C SER A 162 19.17 1.98 10.47
N GLY A 163 18.90 2.48 9.25
CA GLY A 163 18.79 1.66 8.04
C GLY A 163 17.38 1.61 7.43
N ALA A 164 16.35 2.07 8.15
CA ALA A 164 14.96 2.02 7.71
C ALA A 164 14.74 2.70 6.34
N ALA A 165 15.29 3.90 6.15
CA ALA A 165 15.20 4.63 4.89
C ALA A 165 15.89 3.91 3.72
N GLY A 166 16.98 3.17 3.99
CA GLY A 166 17.70 2.40 2.99
C GLY A 166 16.91 1.17 2.54
N SER A 167 16.32 0.44 3.49
CA SER A 167 15.46 -0.71 3.19
C SER A 167 14.20 -0.32 2.44
N ILE A 168 13.50 0.75 2.87
CA ILE A 168 12.35 1.28 2.11
C ILE A 168 12.78 1.72 0.71
N GLY A 169 13.95 2.37 0.58
CA GLY A 169 14.52 2.73 -0.71
C GLY A 169 14.75 1.53 -1.63
N SER A 170 15.20 0.40 -1.09
CA SER A 170 15.43 -0.82 -1.88
C SER A 170 14.14 -1.42 -2.45
N VAL A 171 13.02 -1.33 -1.73
CA VAL A 171 11.70 -1.77 -2.23
C VAL A 171 11.22 -0.89 -3.39
N ILE A 172 11.54 0.40 -3.37
CA ILE A 172 11.11 1.36 -4.41
C ILE A 172 11.95 1.24 -5.69
N THR A 173 13.17 0.71 -5.62
CA THR A 173 14.11 0.65 -6.75
C THR A 173 14.36 -0.76 -7.31
N ALA A 174 13.78 -1.81 -6.70
CA ALA A 174 13.89 -3.19 -7.16
C ALA A 174 12.91 -3.46 -8.32
#